data_AF-L7MAS4-F1
#
_entry.id   AF-L7MAS4-F1
#
_cell.length_a   1.000
_cell.length_b   1.000
_cell.length_c   1.000
_cell.angle_alpha   90.00
_cell.angle_beta   90.00
_cell.angle_gamma   90.00
#
_symmetry.space_group_name_H-M   'P 1'
#
loop_
_entity.id
_entity.type
_entity.pdbx_description
1 polymer ?
#
loop_
_entity_poly.entity_id
_entity_poly.type
_entity_poly.pdbx_seq_one_letter_code
_entity_poly.pdbx_strand_id
1 'polypeptide(L)'
;MSTKIEDEDLDAGEQSGDEEDEEGGLSKRRGAGRSVTLSMLMSEGILQHGENVLSIDYLGSRFTGDLLKDGKIKWRETQEVYSSPSSWAVHCKKLLNPDKKSGCGWSTIRYKGKKLDWYKATWFRKQRIKKDDRENNVGAKTPTGEKTKSGIVIKKPLAYQNAPGQPAPKETLILSHGALGTRNVDCDLNTLVISTPFSVLDRIQPFTLTISTNCLLLIDFHCHLTESEVVGYLGGTWDIAAHNLSILQAFPCRGRLGDKEAAPAIEEEIRESLEQRHLTVVGWYHSHPKAPPQPSLRDCNSQLDYQITMKGESDSSYTPCVGLICSPYVKDESCVDAKYLAYWVMPPPEHRPNEYGRPMQMMYNVAQDSFLTQDLLMEMRLLSEYYRGSPDALNFCKDFEPHNISYWEKLKRSLTSKLPRDLQVTSGDTQGQAVDHFWEFVKGLIMPV
;
A
#
# COMPACT_ATOMS: atom_id res chain seq x y z
N MET A 1 11.88 8.08 -83.58
CA MET A 1 11.25 6.74 -83.50
C MET A 1 11.83 6.08 -82.27
N SER A 2 11.14 5.51 -81.30
CA SER A 2 9.74 5.47 -80.87
C SER A 2 9.80 4.76 -79.51
N THR A 3 8.93 5.16 -78.58
CA THR A 3 8.22 4.35 -77.55
C THR A 3 8.57 2.85 -77.46
N LYS A 4 8.62 2.17 -76.30
CA LYS A 4 7.58 2.10 -75.25
C LYS A 4 8.06 1.21 -74.07
N ILE A 5 7.35 1.36 -72.96
CA ILE A 5 7.34 0.62 -71.69
C ILE A 5 6.90 -0.85 -71.89
N GLU A 6 7.36 -1.77 -71.04
CA GLU A 6 6.54 -2.87 -70.50
C GLU A 6 7.13 -3.44 -69.19
N ASP A 7 6.24 -3.60 -68.21
CA ASP A 7 6.39 -4.23 -66.91
C ASP A 7 6.47 -5.76 -67.03
N GLU A 8 7.08 -6.45 -66.06
CA GLU A 8 6.68 -7.82 -65.70
C GLU A 8 6.98 -8.11 -64.21
N ASP A 9 5.90 -8.37 -63.47
CA ASP A 9 5.84 -8.85 -62.10
C ASP A 9 6.37 -10.30 -61.97
N LEU A 10 7.08 -10.59 -60.88
CA LEU A 10 7.20 -11.97 -60.35
C LEU A 10 7.06 -11.96 -58.83
N ASP A 11 5.87 -12.40 -58.41
CA ASP A 11 5.47 -12.80 -57.07
C ASP A 11 6.14 -14.14 -56.68
N ALA A 12 6.70 -14.24 -55.47
CA ALA A 12 7.07 -15.49 -54.85
C ALA A 12 7.21 -15.35 -53.31
N GLY A 13 6.10 -15.58 -52.61
CA GLY A 13 6.00 -16.65 -51.61
C GLY A 13 6.80 -16.54 -50.31
N GLU A 14 6.08 -16.25 -49.23
CA GLU A 14 6.45 -16.60 -47.85
C GLU A 14 6.56 -18.13 -47.69
N GLN A 15 7.64 -18.62 -47.07
CA GLN A 15 7.65 -19.88 -46.36
C GLN A 15 8.59 -19.85 -45.15
N SER A 16 7.94 -19.93 -43.98
CA SER A 16 8.30 -20.63 -42.75
C SER A 16 9.71 -21.22 -42.60
N GLY A 17 10.41 -20.75 -41.57
CA GLY A 17 11.51 -21.49 -40.92
C GLY A 17 11.35 -21.41 -39.41
N ASP A 18 10.63 -22.37 -38.83
CA ASP A 18 10.82 -22.79 -37.44
C ASP A 18 11.98 -23.77 -37.44
N GLU A 19 13.15 -23.35 -36.94
CA GLU A 19 14.16 -24.26 -36.39
C GLU A 19 14.63 -23.68 -35.05
N GLU A 20 14.36 -24.46 -34.00
CA GLU A 20 14.79 -24.25 -32.63
C GLU A 20 16.30 -24.49 -32.54
N ASP A 21 17.06 -23.48 -32.11
CA ASP A 21 18.40 -23.67 -31.54
C ASP A 21 18.42 -23.10 -30.11
N GLU A 22 18.55 -24.01 -29.15
CA GLU A 22 18.95 -23.71 -27.79
C GLU A 22 20.41 -23.22 -27.76
N GLU A 23 20.66 -22.00 -27.27
CA GLU A 23 21.64 -21.72 -26.20
C GLU A 23 21.79 -20.21 -25.90
N GLY A 24 21.65 -19.86 -24.61
CA GLY A 24 22.45 -18.85 -23.91
C GLY A 24 22.49 -17.39 -24.40
N GLY A 25 21.73 -16.49 -23.75
CA GLY A 25 21.96 -15.05 -23.92
C GLY A 25 21.04 -14.11 -23.14
N LEU A 26 21.38 -13.84 -21.87
CA LEU A 26 20.79 -12.80 -21.03
C LEU A 26 20.64 -11.44 -21.76
N SER A 27 19.40 -10.96 -21.95
CA SER A 27 19.14 -9.53 -22.10
C SER A 27 17.98 -9.05 -21.22
N LYS A 28 18.38 -8.38 -20.14
CA LYS A 28 17.66 -7.44 -19.25
C LYS A 28 16.25 -7.02 -19.73
N ARG A 29 15.21 -7.61 -19.15
CA ARG A 29 13.90 -6.95 -18.99
C ARG A 29 14.05 -5.81 -17.97
N ARG A 30 14.17 -4.58 -18.46
CA ARG A 30 14.15 -3.36 -17.65
C ARG A 30 12.74 -3.14 -17.09
N GLY A 31 12.66 -3.17 -15.76
CA GLY A 31 11.43 -3.05 -14.96
C GLY A 31 10.73 -1.70 -15.01
N ALA A 32 9.45 -1.77 -14.66
CA ALA A 32 8.49 -0.67 -14.56
C ALA A 32 8.81 0.28 -13.40
N GLY A 33 9.63 1.31 -13.66
CA GLY A 33 9.67 2.53 -12.86
C GLY A 33 8.62 3.52 -13.36
N ARG A 34 7.97 4.26 -12.44
CA ARG A 34 7.09 5.43 -12.67
C ARG A 34 6.99 5.85 -14.14
N SER A 35 5.84 5.61 -14.77
CA SER A 35 5.61 6.01 -16.15
C SER A 35 5.72 7.53 -16.28
N VAL A 36 6.82 7.99 -16.87
CA VAL A 36 7.02 9.41 -17.19
C VAL A 36 5.93 9.83 -18.18
N THR A 37 5.21 10.91 -17.90
CA THR A 37 4.19 11.48 -18.79
C THR A 37 4.71 12.71 -19.53
N LEU A 38 4.04 13.12 -20.61
CA LEU A 38 4.36 14.38 -21.30
C LEU A 38 4.17 15.59 -20.37
N SER A 39 3.10 15.59 -19.57
CA SER A 39 2.84 16.63 -18.57
C SER A 39 3.97 16.76 -17.53
N MET A 40 4.55 15.63 -17.09
CA MET A 40 5.68 15.62 -16.16
C MET A 40 6.96 16.23 -16.76
N LEU A 41 7.21 15.98 -18.04
CA LEU A 41 8.34 16.60 -18.74
C LEU A 41 8.10 18.09 -18.99
N MET A 42 6.84 18.51 -19.14
CA MET A 42 6.46 19.91 -19.29
C MET A 42 6.56 20.69 -17.98
N SER A 43 6.13 20.12 -16.85
CA SER A 43 6.20 20.79 -15.53
C SER A 43 7.64 21.06 -15.09
N GLU A 44 8.59 20.23 -15.52
CA GLU A 44 10.03 20.42 -15.28
C GLU A 44 10.73 21.26 -16.38
N GLY A 45 9.95 21.84 -17.31
CA GLY A 45 10.45 22.69 -18.39
C GLY A 45 11.31 21.97 -19.45
N ILE A 46 11.27 20.63 -19.50
CA ILE A 46 12.03 19.82 -20.48
C ILE A 46 11.33 19.83 -21.84
N LEU A 47 10.00 19.85 -21.84
CA LEU A 47 9.17 20.02 -23.03
C LEU A 47 8.37 21.32 -22.93
N GLN A 48 8.14 21.96 -24.06
CA GLN A 48 7.25 23.12 -24.17
C GLN A 48 6.09 22.78 -25.10
N HIS A 49 4.89 23.19 -24.70
CA HIS A 49 3.72 23.13 -25.58
C HIS A 49 3.98 23.96 -26.85
N GLY A 50 3.37 23.56 -27.96
CA GLY A 50 3.57 24.25 -29.23
C GLY A 50 2.99 23.48 -30.41
N GLU A 51 2.86 24.19 -31.51
CA GLU A 51 2.36 23.65 -32.77
C GLU A 51 3.47 22.94 -33.54
N ASN A 52 3.14 21.81 -34.19
CA ASN A 52 4.06 20.98 -34.99
C ASN A 52 5.34 20.53 -34.25
N VAL A 53 5.28 20.43 -32.93
CA VAL A 53 6.45 20.04 -32.13
C VAL A 53 6.64 18.54 -32.04
N LEU A 54 5.62 17.73 -32.37
CA LEU A 54 5.67 16.27 -32.35
C LEU A 54 5.60 15.67 -33.76
N SER A 55 6.38 14.62 -34.03
CA SER A 55 6.29 13.87 -35.29
C SER A 55 6.50 12.37 -35.14
N ILE A 56 5.93 11.59 -36.06
CA ILE A 56 6.13 10.15 -36.22
C ILE A 56 6.48 9.89 -37.69
N ASP A 57 7.58 9.19 -37.94
CA ASP A 57 7.95 8.71 -39.28
C ASP A 57 7.74 7.19 -39.31
N TYR A 58 6.88 6.69 -40.21
CA TYR A 58 6.55 5.27 -40.32
C TYR A 58 6.22 4.90 -41.78
N LEU A 59 6.90 3.86 -42.31
CA LEU A 59 6.72 3.36 -43.68
C LEU A 59 6.72 4.46 -44.76
N GLY A 60 7.65 5.41 -44.66
CA GLY A 60 7.77 6.52 -45.62
C GLY A 60 6.82 7.70 -45.39
N SER A 61 5.82 7.54 -44.52
CA SER A 61 4.86 8.60 -44.17
C SER A 61 5.26 9.32 -42.89
N ARG A 62 5.02 10.64 -42.83
CA ARG A 62 5.30 11.49 -41.67
C ARG A 62 4.02 12.12 -41.14
N PHE A 63 3.72 11.85 -39.87
CA PHE A 63 2.59 12.42 -39.14
C PHE A 63 3.09 13.53 -38.20
N THR A 64 2.35 14.63 -38.11
CA THR A 64 2.69 15.78 -37.24
C THR A 64 1.58 16.10 -36.25
N GLY A 65 1.95 16.43 -35.01
CA GLY A 65 1.02 16.77 -33.94
C GLY A 65 1.48 17.94 -33.08
N ASP A 66 0.51 18.61 -32.48
CA ASP A 66 0.71 19.69 -31.53
C ASP A 66 0.76 19.13 -30.10
N LEU A 67 1.58 19.72 -29.25
CA LEU A 67 1.60 19.42 -27.82
C LEU A 67 0.79 20.49 -27.08
N LEU A 68 -0.34 20.09 -26.48
CA LEU A 68 -1.24 20.97 -25.76
C LEU A 68 -0.72 21.29 -24.34
N LYS A 69 -1.23 22.37 -23.73
CA LYS A 69 -0.83 22.84 -22.39
C LYS A 69 -1.11 21.82 -21.28
N ASP A 70 -2.09 20.94 -21.47
CA ASP A 70 -2.47 19.88 -20.54
C ASP A 70 -1.68 18.57 -20.74
N GLY A 71 -0.72 18.55 -21.67
CA GLY A 71 0.12 17.39 -21.98
C GLY A 71 -0.51 16.37 -22.93
N LYS A 72 -1.67 16.69 -23.53
CA LYS A 72 -2.29 15.91 -24.60
C LYS A 72 -1.69 16.24 -25.96
N ILE A 73 -1.87 15.33 -26.93
CA ILE A 73 -1.38 15.49 -28.30
C ILE A 73 -2.56 15.74 -29.22
N LYS A 74 -2.54 16.82 -29.99
CA LYS A 74 -3.55 17.09 -31.01
C LYS A 74 -2.99 16.76 -32.39
N TRP A 75 -3.60 15.83 -33.11
CA TRP A 75 -3.19 15.49 -34.46
C TRP A 75 -3.70 16.53 -35.45
N ARG A 76 -2.83 17.02 -36.33
CA ARG A 76 -3.15 18.17 -37.19
C ARG A 76 -4.14 17.84 -38.31
N GLU A 77 -4.05 16.66 -38.91
CA GLU A 77 -4.86 16.30 -40.08
C GLU A 77 -6.35 16.14 -39.72
N THR A 78 -6.67 15.53 -38.58
CA THR A 78 -8.05 15.27 -38.15
C THR A 78 -8.50 16.16 -36.99
N GLN A 79 -7.60 16.95 -36.40
CA GLN A 79 -7.83 17.76 -35.20
C GLN A 79 -8.19 16.95 -33.93
N GLU A 80 -8.05 15.63 -33.96
CA GLU A 80 -8.32 14.75 -32.82
C GLU A 80 -7.28 14.88 -31.71
N VAL A 81 -7.73 14.71 -30.46
CA VAL A 81 -6.90 14.86 -29.26
C VAL A 81 -6.69 13.52 -28.57
N TYR A 82 -5.43 13.19 -28.34
CA TYR A 82 -4.95 11.94 -27.75
C TYR A 82 -4.39 12.20 -26.35
N SER A 83 -4.83 11.40 -25.38
CA SER A 83 -4.41 11.52 -23.98
C SER A 83 -3.00 10.97 -23.69
N SER A 84 -2.40 10.21 -24.62
CA SER A 84 -1.07 9.65 -24.46
C SER A 84 -0.26 9.56 -25.77
N PRO A 85 1.09 9.56 -25.69
CA PRO A 85 1.96 9.25 -26.84
C PRO A 85 1.64 7.88 -27.47
N SER A 86 1.35 6.87 -26.65
CA SER A 86 1.08 5.51 -27.13
C SER A 86 -0.22 5.45 -27.93
N SER A 87 -1.30 6.11 -27.47
CA SER A 87 -2.57 6.16 -28.19
C SER A 87 -2.43 6.85 -29.56
N TRP A 88 -1.68 7.95 -29.63
CA TRP A 88 -1.44 8.64 -30.90
C TRP A 88 -0.58 7.80 -31.86
N ALA A 89 0.47 7.14 -31.34
CA ALA A 89 1.36 6.31 -32.15
C ALA A 89 0.69 5.05 -32.69
N VAL A 90 -0.19 4.41 -31.92
CA VAL A 90 -0.99 3.28 -32.40
C VAL A 90 -1.94 3.72 -33.49
N HIS A 91 -2.61 4.87 -33.32
CA HIS A 91 -3.52 5.41 -34.33
C HIS A 91 -2.81 5.68 -35.67
N CYS A 92 -1.69 6.40 -35.65
CA CYS A 92 -0.92 6.72 -36.87
C CYS A 92 -0.43 5.45 -37.60
N LYS A 93 -0.06 4.40 -36.85
CA LYS A 93 0.41 3.14 -37.43
C LYS A 93 -0.70 2.29 -38.02
N LYS A 94 -1.90 2.29 -37.41
CA LYS A 94 -3.07 1.56 -37.93
C LYS A 94 -3.56 2.09 -39.27
N LEU A 95 -3.37 3.38 -39.54
CA LEU A 95 -3.72 3.99 -40.84
C LEU A 95 -2.92 3.41 -42.01
N LEU A 96 -1.72 2.88 -41.76
CA LEU A 96 -0.84 2.32 -42.78
C LEU A 96 -0.72 0.79 -42.71
N ASN A 97 -1.07 0.19 -41.57
CA ASN A 97 -1.09 -1.26 -41.38
C ASN A 97 -2.22 -1.64 -40.39
N PRO A 98 -3.40 -2.06 -40.89
CA PRO A 98 -4.59 -2.34 -40.08
C PRO A 98 -4.43 -3.46 -39.05
N ASP A 99 -3.54 -4.44 -39.29
CA ASP A 99 -3.36 -5.63 -38.44
C ASP A 99 -2.45 -5.39 -37.22
N LYS A 100 -1.84 -4.21 -37.11
CA LYS A 100 -0.88 -3.91 -36.05
C LYS A 100 -1.56 -3.57 -34.72
N LYS A 101 -1.50 -4.51 -33.77
CA LYS A 101 -2.15 -4.41 -32.44
C LYS A 101 -1.38 -3.60 -31.38
N SER A 102 -0.10 -3.26 -31.58
CA SER A 102 0.72 -2.56 -30.56
C SER A 102 1.80 -1.65 -31.14
N GLY A 103 2.07 -0.54 -30.45
CA GLY A 103 3.13 0.41 -30.78
C GLY A 103 3.65 1.14 -29.55
N CYS A 104 4.96 1.09 -29.30
CA CYS A 104 5.60 1.82 -28.21
C CYS A 104 5.76 3.31 -28.55
N GLY A 105 4.81 4.16 -28.11
CA GLY A 105 4.76 5.58 -28.48
C GLY A 105 6.00 6.40 -28.12
N TRP A 106 6.69 6.07 -27.02
CA TRP A 106 7.87 6.81 -26.54
C TRP A 106 9.12 6.65 -27.42
N SER A 107 9.28 5.47 -28.02
CA SER A 107 10.43 5.13 -28.87
C SER A 107 10.27 5.64 -30.31
N THR A 108 9.05 5.99 -30.70
CA THR A 108 8.67 6.33 -32.08
C THR A 108 8.38 7.82 -32.26
N ILE A 109 7.79 8.48 -31.25
CA ILE A 109 7.46 9.90 -31.34
C ILE A 109 8.71 10.75 -31.11
N ARG A 110 8.89 11.75 -31.96
CA ARG A 110 9.96 12.75 -31.86
C ARG A 110 9.38 14.09 -31.43
N TYR A 111 10.01 14.74 -30.45
CA TYR A 111 9.80 16.14 -30.12
C TYR A 111 10.94 17.00 -30.69
N LYS A 112 10.61 17.95 -31.56
CA LYS A 112 11.58 18.81 -32.29
C LYS A 112 12.75 18.00 -32.89
N GLY A 113 12.42 16.86 -33.53
CA GLY A 113 13.39 15.98 -34.21
C GLY A 113 14.08 14.93 -33.33
N LYS A 114 14.04 15.04 -32.00
CA LYS A 114 14.62 14.07 -31.06
C LYS A 114 13.55 13.14 -30.47
N LYS A 115 13.84 11.84 -30.34
CA LYS A 115 12.91 10.86 -29.76
C LYS A 115 12.52 11.21 -28.32
N LEU A 116 11.26 10.97 -27.93
CA LEU A 116 10.79 11.24 -26.56
C LEU A 116 11.58 10.45 -25.51
N ASP A 117 12.07 9.24 -25.83
CA ASP A 117 12.97 8.46 -24.97
C ASP A 117 14.24 9.22 -24.55
N TRP A 118 14.77 10.09 -25.42
CA TRP A 118 15.94 10.91 -25.09
C TRP A 118 15.63 11.95 -24.02
N TYR A 119 14.46 12.58 -24.09
CA TYR A 119 14.00 13.54 -23.09
C TYR A 119 13.66 12.85 -21.76
N LYS A 120 13.06 11.66 -21.83
CA LYS A 120 12.81 10.79 -20.68
C LYS A 120 14.12 10.42 -19.96
N ALA A 121 15.15 9.99 -20.69
CA ALA A 121 16.46 9.70 -20.12
C ALA A 121 17.15 10.94 -19.52
N THR A 122 17.00 12.10 -20.16
CA THR A 122 17.52 13.38 -19.65
C THR A 122 16.86 13.80 -18.34
N TRP A 123 15.55 13.59 -18.21
CA TRP A 123 14.81 13.82 -16.97
C TRP A 123 15.33 12.93 -15.83
N PHE A 124 15.51 11.62 -16.07
CA PHE A 124 16.09 10.71 -15.08
C PHE A 124 17.51 11.11 -14.65
N ARG A 125 18.34 11.61 -15.58
CA ARG A 125 19.69 12.11 -15.27
C ARG A 125 19.65 13.36 -14.39
N LYS A 126 18.75 14.32 -14.67
CA LYS A 126 18.56 15.52 -13.84
C LYS A 126 18.03 15.20 -12.45
N GLN A 127 17.15 14.20 -12.32
CA GLN A 127 16.64 13.75 -11.01
C GLN A 127 17.73 13.10 -10.17
N ARG A 128 18.68 12.39 -10.78
CA ARG A 128 19.85 11.83 -10.06
C ARG A 128 20.79 12.93 -9.58
N ILE A 129 21.10 13.92 -10.41
CA ILE A 129 21.98 15.04 -10.02
C ILE A 129 21.35 15.89 -8.89
N LYS A 130 20.05 16.19 -8.96
CA LYS A 130 19.31 16.87 -7.87
C LYS A 130 19.33 16.10 -6.54
N LYS A 131 19.49 14.77 -6.61
CA LYS A 131 19.59 13.91 -5.43
C LYS A 131 21.01 13.93 -4.85
N ASP A 132 22.02 13.81 -5.71
CA ASP A 132 23.44 13.85 -5.31
C ASP A 132 23.84 15.23 -4.75
N ASP A 133 23.31 16.34 -5.30
CA ASP A 133 23.57 17.71 -4.79
C ASP A 133 22.92 17.97 -3.41
N ARG A 134 21.79 17.29 -3.11
CA ARG A 134 21.15 17.34 -1.78
C ARG A 134 21.90 16.52 -0.74
N GLU A 135 22.53 15.43 -1.16
CA GLU A 135 23.33 14.56 -0.28
C GLU A 135 24.71 15.18 -0.01
N ASN A 136 25.31 15.88 -0.97
CA ASN A 136 26.63 16.52 -0.81
C ASN A 136 26.63 17.81 0.04
N ASN A 137 25.50 18.50 0.20
CA ASN A 137 25.44 19.76 0.96
C ASN A 137 25.22 19.60 2.47
N VAL A 138 25.09 18.35 2.95
CA VAL A 138 24.84 18.03 4.38
C VAL A 138 26.07 17.35 5.04
N GLY A 139 27.08 16.95 4.27
CA GLY A 139 28.21 16.16 4.74
C GLY A 139 29.54 16.91 4.82
N ALA A 140 29.73 17.72 5.87
CA ALA A 140 31.08 18.19 6.24
C ALA A 140 31.33 18.01 7.75
N LYS A 141 31.68 16.76 8.15
CA LYS A 141 32.67 16.37 9.18
C LYS A 141 32.62 14.85 9.44
N THR A 142 33.63 14.13 8.89
CA THR A 142 34.40 12.94 9.38
C THR A 142 33.78 11.82 10.25
N PRO A 143 34.38 10.60 10.29
CA PRO A 143 34.92 9.76 9.21
C PRO A 143 34.47 8.27 9.28
N THR A 144 34.63 7.59 8.13
CA THR A 144 34.81 6.14 7.89
C THR A 144 34.49 5.11 8.99
N GLY A 145 33.47 4.29 8.74
CA GLY A 145 33.22 2.97 9.36
C GLY A 145 32.54 2.05 8.34
N GLU A 146 32.88 0.77 8.37
CA GLU A 146 32.79 -0.20 7.29
C GLU A 146 31.37 -0.62 6.85
N LYS A 147 31.31 -1.05 5.59
CA LYS A 147 30.11 -1.55 4.90
C LYS A 147 29.73 -2.93 5.43
N THR A 148 28.57 -3.03 6.09
CA THR A 148 27.80 -4.28 6.18
C THR A 148 26.51 -4.16 5.37
N LYS A 149 26.23 -5.23 4.61
CA LYS A 149 25.12 -5.37 3.68
C LYS A 149 23.82 -5.70 4.44
N SER A 150 22.94 -4.72 4.60
CA SER A 150 21.49 -4.95 4.71
C SER A 150 20.77 -3.65 4.34
N GLY A 151 20.40 -3.53 3.07
CA GLY A 151 19.65 -2.38 2.57
C GLY A 151 18.17 -2.49 2.96
N ILE A 152 17.84 -2.22 4.22
CA ILE A 152 16.47 -1.92 4.63
C ILE A 152 16.40 -0.40 4.81
N VAL A 153 15.83 0.27 3.81
CA VAL A 153 15.58 1.71 3.89
C VAL A 153 14.14 1.91 4.35
N ILE A 154 13.92 2.06 5.65
CA ILE A 154 12.69 2.64 6.18
C ILE A 154 12.71 4.12 5.80
N LYS A 155 12.07 4.47 4.68
CA LYS A 155 11.93 5.87 4.27
C LYS A 155 10.71 6.48 4.95
N LYS A 156 10.96 7.15 6.09
CA LYS A 156 10.06 8.07 6.83
C LYS A 156 8.73 7.49 7.36
N PRO A 157 8.26 7.95 8.53
CA PRO A 157 6.89 7.73 8.97
C PRO A 157 5.89 8.35 8.01
N LEU A 158 4.97 7.56 7.46
CA LEU A 158 3.73 8.07 6.85
C LEU A 158 2.50 7.86 7.74
N ALA A 159 2.61 7.06 8.81
CA ALA A 159 1.55 6.88 9.82
C ALA A 159 1.18 8.18 10.56
N TYR A 160 2.05 9.20 10.50
CA TYR A 160 1.92 10.48 11.21
C TYR A 160 1.60 11.71 10.32
N GLN A 161 1.16 11.51 9.07
CA GLN A 161 0.78 12.63 8.20
C GLN A 161 -0.68 13.09 8.43
N ASN A 162 -0.79 13.92 9.47
CA ASN A 162 -1.99 14.55 10.03
C ASN A 162 -2.71 15.58 9.15
N ALA A 163 -3.98 15.84 9.50
CA ALA A 163 -4.45 17.19 9.89
C ALA A 163 -5.59 17.10 10.95
N PRO A 164 -5.67 18.03 11.93
CA PRO A 164 -6.61 18.03 13.04
C PRO A 164 -7.93 18.77 12.71
N GLY A 165 -8.98 18.41 13.46
CA GLY A 165 -10.22 19.17 13.57
C GLY A 165 -11.34 18.69 12.66
N GLN A 166 -12.29 17.92 13.21
CA GLN A 166 -13.67 17.98 12.74
C GLN A 166 -14.64 18.06 13.93
N PRO A 167 -15.67 18.93 13.83
CA PRO A 167 -16.74 19.06 14.80
C PRO A 167 -17.63 17.80 14.83
N ALA A 168 -18.53 17.74 15.81
CA ALA A 168 -19.57 16.73 16.09
C ALA A 168 -19.89 15.70 14.98
N PRO A 169 -20.15 14.43 15.34
CA PRO A 169 -20.08 13.30 14.42
C PRO A 169 -21.06 13.48 13.25
N LYS A 170 -20.50 13.80 12.08
CA LYS A 170 -21.18 13.50 10.82
C LYS A 170 -21.36 11.99 10.81
N GLU A 171 -22.58 11.51 10.53
CA GLU A 171 -22.82 10.08 10.33
C GLU A 171 -21.75 9.53 9.40
N THR A 172 -21.05 8.51 9.87
CA THR A 172 -19.95 7.89 9.12
C THR A 172 -20.52 7.32 7.83
N LEU A 173 -20.26 8.00 6.72
CA LEU A 173 -20.73 7.57 5.41
C LEU A 173 -19.98 6.31 5.01
N ILE A 174 -20.72 5.24 4.71
CA ILE A 174 -20.16 3.96 4.24
C ILE A 174 -20.64 3.73 2.82
N LEU A 175 -19.71 3.65 1.88
CA LEU A 175 -20.01 3.46 0.46
C LEU A 175 -19.41 2.17 -0.08
N SER A 176 -20.08 1.57 -1.07
CA SER A 176 -19.44 0.57 -1.91
C SER A 176 -18.43 1.24 -2.84
N HIS A 177 -17.34 0.55 -3.20
CA HIS A 177 -16.33 1.11 -4.11
C HIS A 177 -16.92 1.58 -5.45
N GLY A 178 -17.94 0.87 -5.97
CA GLY A 178 -18.63 1.24 -7.20
C GLY A 178 -19.33 2.60 -7.15
N ALA A 179 -19.70 3.08 -5.96
CA ALA A 179 -20.37 4.37 -5.78
C ALA A 179 -19.39 5.57 -5.75
N LEU A 180 -18.07 5.34 -5.63
CA LEU A 180 -17.07 6.40 -5.50
C LEU A 180 -16.74 7.09 -6.84
N GLY A 181 -16.84 6.37 -7.97
CA GLY A 181 -16.47 6.89 -9.28
C GLY A 181 -15.01 7.32 -9.39
N THR A 182 -14.77 8.47 -10.03
CA THR A 182 -13.42 9.05 -10.21
C THR A 182 -13.02 9.90 -9.01
N ARG A 183 -11.72 9.96 -8.69
CA ARG A 183 -11.18 10.81 -7.63
C ARG A 183 -11.67 12.25 -7.77
N ASN A 184 -12.23 12.78 -6.69
CA ASN A 184 -12.71 14.15 -6.57
C ASN A 184 -12.03 14.80 -5.36
N VAL A 185 -11.50 16.01 -5.55
CA VAL A 185 -10.81 16.79 -4.51
C VAL A 185 -11.74 17.13 -3.34
N ASP A 186 -13.04 17.24 -3.59
CA ASP A 186 -14.05 17.55 -2.58
C ASP A 186 -14.56 16.32 -1.80
N CYS A 187 -14.07 15.13 -2.13
CA CYS A 187 -14.49 13.90 -1.46
C CYS A 187 -13.90 13.82 -0.05
N ASP A 188 -14.75 13.59 0.95
CA ASP A 188 -14.29 13.41 2.33
C ASP A 188 -13.47 12.12 2.45
N LEU A 189 -12.17 12.26 2.72
CA LEU A 189 -11.25 11.14 2.86
C LEU A 189 -11.57 10.24 4.07
N ASN A 190 -12.39 10.71 5.01
CA ASN A 190 -12.86 9.91 6.14
C ASN A 190 -14.08 9.03 5.77
N THR A 191 -14.58 9.11 4.53
CA THR A 191 -15.62 8.19 4.02
C THR A 191 -15.13 6.75 4.08
N LEU A 192 -15.90 5.87 4.72
CA LEU A 192 -15.59 4.45 4.79
C LEU A 192 -16.01 3.75 3.49
N VAL A 193 -15.20 2.79 3.08
CA VAL A 193 -15.40 2.03 1.86
C VAL A 193 -15.54 0.55 2.20
N ILE A 194 -16.62 -0.07 1.74
CA ILE A 194 -16.88 -1.49 1.95
C ILE A 194 -15.80 -2.31 1.25
N SER A 195 -15.05 -3.07 2.03
CA SER A 195 -14.07 -4.02 1.53
C SER A 195 -14.76 -5.21 0.88
N THR A 196 -14.36 -5.51 -0.36
CA THR A 196 -14.97 -6.58 -1.16
C THR A 196 -14.11 -7.85 -1.04
N PRO A 197 -14.66 -9.02 -0.70
CA PRO A 197 -13.91 -10.27 -0.79
C PRO A 197 -13.41 -10.53 -2.21
N PHE A 198 -12.22 -11.13 -2.37
CA PHE A 198 -11.67 -11.44 -3.69
C PHE A 198 -12.58 -12.35 -4.53
N SER A 199 -13.26 -13.30 -3.87
CA SER A 199 -14.19 -14.23 -4.52
C SER A 199 -15.36 -13.54 -5.22
N VAL A 200 -15.82 -12.39 -4.72
CA VAL A 200 -16.92 -11.61 -5.34
C VAL A 200 -16.51 -11.03 -6.71
N LEU A 201 -15.20 -10.90 -6.98
CA LEU A 201 -14.66 -10.45 -8.26
C LEU A 201 -14.04 -11.59 -9.07
N ASP A 202 -14.37 -12.85 -8.75
CA ASP A 202 -13.78 -14.06 -9.36
C ASP A 202 -12.24 -14.04 -9.32
N ARG A 203 -11.68 -13.54 -8.21
CA ARG A 203 -10.23 -13.47 -7.98
C ARG A 203 -9.85 -14.26 -6.72
N ILE A 204 -8.58 -14.64 -6.67
CA ILE A 204 -7.95 -15.17 -5.46
C ILE A 204 -7.23 -14.04 -4.73
N GLN A 205 -7.17 -14.12 -3.40
CA GLN A 205 -6.33 -13.21 -2.63
C GLN A 205 -4.86 -13.40 -3.02
N PRO A 206 -4.03 -12.34 -2.99
CA PRO A 206 -2.67 -12.40 -3.52
C PRO A 206 -1.83 -13.44 -2.77
N PHE A 207 -1.94 -13.56 -1.44
CA PHE A 207 -1.14 -14.46 -0.62
C PHE A 207 -1.95 -15.02 0.55
N THR A 208 -1.51 -16.14 1.12
CA THR A 208 -2.08 -16.66 2.36
C THR A 208 -1.67 -15.75 3.52
N LEU A 209 -2.60 -15.47 4.42
CA LEU A 209 -2.36 -14.64 5.59
C LEU A 209 -2.59 -15.47 6.85
N THR A 210 -1.60 -15.47 7.74
CA THR A 210 -1.68 -16.14 9.04
C THR A 210 -1.36 -15.13 10.13
N ILE A 211 -2.19 -15.04 11.17
CA ILE A 211 -1.99 -14.09 12.28
C ILE A 211 -1.93 -14.86 13.60
N SER A 212 -0.89 -14.61 14.39
CA SER A 212 -0.72 -15.17 15.73
C SER A 212 -1.78 -14.66 16.71
N THR A 213 -2.24 -15.52 17.62
CA THR A 213 -3.13 -15.13 18.73
C THR A 213 -2.51 -14.11 19.67
N ASN A 214 -1.22 -14.21 19.97
CA ASN A 214 -0.48 -13.22 20.77
C ASN A 214 -0.50 -11.84 20.11
N CYS A 215 -0.31 -11.78 18.78
CA CYS A 215 -0.44 -10.54 18.02
C CYS A 215 -1.84 -9.94 18.15
N LEU A 216 -2.89 -10.75 17.93
CA LEU A 216 -4.27 -10.30 18.04
C LEU A 216 -4.61 -9.84 19.46
N LEU A 217 -4.14 -10.54 20.49
CA LEU A 217 -4.37 -10.20 21.90
C LEU A 217 -3.81 -8.82 22.22
N LEU A 218 -2.56 -8.53 21.83
CA LEU A 218 -1.93 -7.24 22.09
C LEU A 218 -2.62 -6.09 21.34
N ILE A 219 -3.02 -6.31 20.07
CA ILE A 219 -3.81 -5.34 19.30
C ILE A 219 -5.14 -5.07 19.98
N ASP A 220 -5.86 -6.12 20.36
CA ASP A 220 -7.16 -5.99 21.01
C ASP A 220 -7.06 -5.20 22.31
N PHE A 221 -6.06 -5.54 23.13
CA PHE A 221 -5.77 -4.83 24.37
C PHE A 221 -5.48 -3.36 24.10
N HIS A 222 -4.58 -3.05 23.15
CA HIS A 222 -4.24 -1.67 22.78
C HIS A 222 -5.47 -0.86 22.38
N CYS A 223 -6.32 -1.42 21.52
CA CYS A 223 -7.52 -0.76 21.02
C CYS A 223 -8.58 -0.50 22.11
N HIS A 224 -8.55 -1.26 23.21
CA HIS A 224 -9.48 -1.08 24.33
C HIS A 224 -9.01 -0.04 25.37
N LEU A 225 -7.76 0.43 25.34
CA LEU A 225 -7.23 1.33 26.38
C LEU A 225 -7.73 2.77 26.27
N THR A 226 -8.27 3.17 25.12
CA THR A 226 -8.65 4.55 24.84
C THR A 226 -9.91 4.66 23.99
N GLU A 227 -10.62 5.78 24.09
CA GLU A 227 -11.72 6.13 23.19
C GLU A 227 -11.25 6.71 21.85
N SER A 228 -9.96 7.03 21.73
CA SER A 228 -9.34 7.56 20.51
C SER A 228 -8.83 6.45 19.60
N GLU A 229 -8.59 6.78 18.32
CA GLU A 229 -7.93 5.86 17.40
C GLU A 229 -6.46 5.65 17.79
N VAL A 230 -6.01 4.40 17.74
CA VAL A 230 -4.62 4.01 17.98
C VAL A 230 -4.02 3.42 16.72
N VAL A 231 -2.69 3.43 16.59
CA VAL A 231 -1.97 2.86 15.46
C VAL A 231 -0.79 2.01 15.91
N GLY A 232 -0.35 1.11 15.05
CA GLY A 232 0.88 0.34 15.28
C GLY A 232 1.33 -0.42 14.04
N TYR A 233 2.54 -0.99 14.13
CA TYR A 233 3.12 -1.80 13.07
C TYR A 233 2.89 -3.29 13.33
N LEU A 234 2.91 -4.07 12.26
CA LEU A 234 2.79 -5.53 12.30
C LEU A 234 4.14 -6.12 11.87
N GLY A 235 4.74 -6.91 12.76
CA GLY A 235 6.00 -7.61 12.53
C GLY A 235 5.76 -9.09 12.23
N GLY A 236 6.49 -9.62 11.27
CA GLY A 236 6.28 -10.97 10.78
C GLY A 236 7.33 -11.46 9.81
N THR A 237 7.00 -12.57 9.14
CA THR A 237 7.84 -13.22 8.14
C THR A 237 7.05 -13.45 6.85
N TRP A 238 7.75 -13.35 5.72
CA TRP A 238 7.21 -13.65 4.40
C TRP A 238 7.90 -14.88 3.84
N ASP A 239 7.13 -15.97 3.70
CA ASP A 239 7.59 -17.18 3.04
C ASP A 239 7.22 -17.11 1.55
N ILE A 240 8.22 -16.86 0.72
CA ILE A 240 8.08 -16.78 -0.74
C ILE A 240 7.66 -18.13 -1.33
N ALA A 241 8.18 -19.24 -0.79
CA ALA A 241 7.93 -20.58 -1.34
C ALA A 241 6.50 -21.06 -1.04
N ALA A 242 6.04 -20.84 0.19
CA ALA A 242 4.66 -21.15 0.59
C ALA A 242 3.65 -20.05 0.19
N HIS A 243 4.14 -18.90 -0.29
CA HIS A 243 3.35 -17.70 -0.57
C HIS A 243 2.48 -17.29 0.64
N ASN A 244 3.06 -17.36 1.84
CA ASN A 244 2.38 -17.17 3.12
C ASN A 244 3.03 -16.05 3.94
N LEU A 245 2.20 -15.05 4.31
CA LEU A 245 2.57 -13.97 5.20
C LEU A 245 2.14 -14.33 6.62
N SER A 246 3.12 -14.48 7.52
CA SER A 246 2.85 -14.76 8.93
C SER A 246 3.08 -13.51 9.77
N ILE A 247 2.00 -12.95 10.32
CA ILE A 247 2.03 -11.85 11.28
C ILE A 247 2.17 -12.43 12.67
N LEU A 248 3.31 -12.17 13.30
CA LEU A 248 3.72 -12.83 14.55
C LEU A 248 3.56 -11.91 15.77
N GLN A 249 3.75 -10.61 15.59
CA GLN A 249 3.74 -9.67 16.70
C GLN A 249 3.27 -8.28 16.27
N ALA A 250 2.57 -7.60 17.18
CA ALA A 250 2.22 -6.19 17.03
C ALA A 250 3.24 -5.29 17.73
N PHE A 251 3.48 -4.13 17.14
CA PHE A 251 4.37 -3.08 17.64
C PHE A 251 3.56 -1.80 17.80
N PRO A 252 2.89 -1.62 18.95
CA PRO A 252 2.04 -0.46 19.21
C PRO A 252 2.81 0.86 19.15
N CYS A 253 2.30 1.87 18.46
CA CYS A 253 2.88 3.21 18.49
C CYS A 253 2.38 3.96 19.73
N ARG A 254 3.26 4.19 20.70
CA ARG A 254 3.00 4.99 21.91
C ARG A 254 3.12 6.50 21.62
N GLY A 255 2.24 7.02 20.78
CA GLY A 255 2.19 8.45 20.47
C GLY A 255 0.78 8.89 20.11
N ARG A 256 0.50 10.19 20.22
CA ARG A 256 -0.81 10.74 19.85
C ARG A 256 -0.87 11.08 18.36
N LEU A 257 -2.03 10.84 17.74
CA LEU A 257 -2.32 11.32 16.39
C LEU A 257 -2.09 12.84 16.36
N GLY A 258 -1.19 13.34 15.51
CA GLY A 258 -0.79 14.76 15.54
C GLY A 258 0.68 15.00 15.87
N ASP A 259 1.29 14.12 16.65
CA ASP A 259 2.61 14.36 17.25
C ASP A 259 3.75 14.02 16.28
N LYS A 260 4.07 14.99 15.41
CA LYS A 260 5.14 14.85 14.42
C LYS A 260 6.54 14.88 15.04
N GLU A 261 6.69 15.34 16.27
CA GLU A 261 7.98 15.46 16.94
C GLU A 261 8.39 14.13 17.57
N ALA A 262 7.45 13.41 18.19
CA ALA A 262 7.71 12.10 18.78
C ALA A 262 7.80 10.97 17.73
N ALA A 263 7.16 11.12 16.57
CA ALA A 263 7.05 10.06 15.56
C ALA A 263 8.40 9.43 15.15
N PRO A 264 9.48 10.19 14.83
CA PRO A 264 10.74 9.58 14.41
C PRO A 264 11.40 8.73 15.50
N ALA A 265 11.28 9.13 16.76
CA ALA A 265 11.85 8.37 17.88
C ALA A 265 11.10 7.06 18.11
N ILE A 266 9.77 7.08 18.04
CA ILE A 266 8.92 5.89 18.15
C ILE A 266 9.23 4.90 17.03
N GLU A 267 9.40 5.38 15.79
CA GLU A 267 9.74 4.49 14.67
C GLU A 267 11.12 3.87 14.80
N GLU A 268 12.09 4.63 15.28
CA GLU A 268 13.43 4.11 15.49
C GLU A 268 13.44 3.02 16.57
N GLU A 269 12.72 3.23 17.67
CA GLU A 269 12.53 2.22 18.71
C GLU A 269 11.88 0.94 18.16
N ILE A 270 10.82 1.09 17.34
CA ILE A 270 10.14 -0.06 16.72
C ILE A 270 11.07 -0.77 15.72
N ARG A 271 11.85 -0.02 14.94
CA ARG A 271 12.83 -0.58 14.01
C ARG A 271 13.87 -1.42 14.74
N GLU A 272 14.45 -0.90 15.81
CA GLU A 272 15.42 -1.62 16.64
C GLU A 272 14.80 -2.89 17.24
N SER A 273 13.55 -2.79 17.73
CA SER A 273 12.82 -3.93 18.30
C SER A 273 12.54 -5.02 17.26
N LEU A 274 12.19 -4.66 16.02
CA LEU A 274 12.02 -5.60 14.91
C LEU A 274 13.33 -6.32 14.57
N GLU A 275 14.43 -5.57 14.49
CA GLU A 275 15.76 -6.13 14.17
C GLU A 275 16.23 -7.12 15.24
N GLN A 276 16.08 -6.78 16.52
CA GLN A 276 16.42 -7.65 17.65
C GLN A 276 15.64 -8.97 17.63
N ARG A 277 14.41 -8.95 17.11
CA ARG A 277 13.54 -10.13 17.02
C ARG A 277 13.61 -10.84 15.66
N HIS A 278 14.47 -10.38 14.75
CA HIS A 278 14.58 -10.88 13.37
C HIS A 278 13.25 -10.88 12.61
N LEU A 279 12.42 -9.86 12.88
CA LEU A 279 11.14 -9.67 12.23
C LEU A 279 11.24 -8.58 11.17
N THR A 280 10.36 -8.67 10.17
CA THR A 280 10.19 -7.65 9.14
C THR A 280 8.86 -6.96 9.30
N VAL A 281 8.77 -5.67 8.95
CA VAL A 281 7.47 -4.99 8.84
C VAL A 281 6.69 -5.65 7.71
N VAL A 282 5.51 -6.17 8.02
CA VAL A 282 4.61 -6.87 7.09
C VAL A 282 3.24 -6.20 7.00
N GLY A 283 3.04 -5.11 7.74
CA GLY A 283 1.79 -4.39 7.75
C GLY A 283 1.70 -3.36 8.86
N TRP A 284 0.49 -2.84 9.04
CA TRP A 284 0.14 -1.88 10.05
C TRP A 284 -1.29 -2.14 10.52
N TYR A 285 -1.62 -1.68 11.71
CA TYR A 285 -2.97 -1.71 12.23
C TYR A 285 -3.38 -0.37 12.80
N HIS A 286 -4.69 -0.13 12.81
CA HIS A 286 -5.28 0.94 13.58
C HIS A 286 -6.64 0.53 14.15
N SER A 287 -7.16 1.34 15.07
CA SER A 287 -8.47 1.11 15.65
C SER A 287 -9.54 2.03 15.05
N HIS A 288 -10.75 1.50 14.93
CA HIS A 288 -11.97 2.28 14.78
C HIS A 288 -12.83 2.01 16.02
N PRO A 289 -12.66 2.76 17.14
CA PRO A 289 -13.22 2.41 18.43
C PRO A 289 -14.73 2.12 18.38
N LYS A 290 -15.51 3.01 17.75
CA LYS A 290 -16.98 2.93 17.67
C LYS A 290 -17.52 2.77 16.24
N ALA A 291 -16.65 2.83 15.23
CA ALA A 291 -16.99 2.71 13.81
C ALA A 291 -16.73 1.27 13.31
N PRO A 292 -17.41 0.80 12.26
CA PRO A 292 -17.16 -0.53 11.71
C PRO A 292 -15.72 -0.64 11.18
N PRO A 293 -15.16 -1.87 11.10
CA PRO A 293 -13.78 -2.08 10.71
C PRO A 293 -13.58 -1.94 9.19
N GLN A 294 -14.31 -1.04 8.52
CA GLN A 294 -14.15 -0.76 7.09
C GLN A 294 -13.11 0.35 6.90
N PRO A 295 -12.18 0.25 5.93
CA PRO A 295 -11.17 1.27 5.71
C PRO A 295 -11.80 2.55 5.15
N SER A 296 -11.30 3.69 5.59
CA SER A 296 -11.58 4.98 4.97
C SER A 296 -10.86 5.13 3.63
N LEU A 297 -11.24 6.12 2.82
CA LEU A 297 -10.47 6.50 1.63
C LEU A 297 -9.03 6.89 1.98
N ARG A 298 -8.82 7.50 3.14
CA ARG A 298 -7.49 7.80 3.69
C ARG A 298 -6.68 6.53 3.95
N ASP A 299 -7.32 5.53 4.55
CA ASP A 299 -6.68 4.24 4.84
C ASP A 299 -6.33 3.52 3.53
N CYS A 300 -7.24 3.54 2.55
CA CYS A 300 -7.01 2.95 1.23
C CYS A 300 -5.82 3.58 0.51
N ASN A 301 -5.66 4.91 0.59
CA ASN A 301 -4.51 5.61 0.02
C ASN A 301 -3.21 5.23 0.74
N SER A 302 -3.21 5.25 2.07
CA SER A 302 -2.04 4.90 2.88
C SER A 302 -1.58 3.47 2.66
N GLN A 303 -2.53 2.52 2.65
CA GLN A 303 -2.27 1.11 2.37
C GLN A 303 -1.69 0.91 0.95
N LEU A 304 -2.19 1.63 -0.05
CA LEU A 304 -1.64 1.56 -1.41
C LEU A 304 -0.19 2.10 -1.46
N ASP A 305 0.10 3.19 -0.75
CA ASP A 305 1.44 3.74 -0.65
C ASP A 305 2.41 2.76 0.05
N TYR A 306 1.97 2.08 1.11
CA TYR A 306 2.76 1.03 1.77
C TYR A 306 3.02 -0.16 0.84
N GLN A 307 2.00 -0.65 0.14
CA GLN A 307 2.14 -1.74 -0.84
C GLN A 307 3.13 -1.39 -1.97
N ILE A 308 3.12 -0.14 -2.45
CA ILE A 308 4.06 0.33 -3.47
C ILE A 308 5.49 0.40 -2.89
N THR A 309 5.63 0.93 -1.67
CA THR A 309 6.93 1.11 -1.02
C THR A 309 7.58 -0.24 -0.70
N MET A 310 6.80 -1.20 -0.21
CA MET A 310 7.26 -2.54 0.16
C MET A 310 7.36 -3.52 -1.03
N LYS A 311 7.01 -3.08 -2.24
CA LYS A 311 7.13 -3.91 -3.44
C LYS A 311 8.57 -4.32 -3.74
N GLY A 312 9.54 -3.49 -3.33
CA GLY A 312 10.96 -3.68 -3.65
C GLY A 312 11.27 -3.43 -5.13
N GLU A 313 12.54 -3.56 -5.51
CA GLU A 313 13.01 -3.38 -6.89
C GLU A 313 12.85 -4.64 -7.75
N SER A 314 12.70 -5.79 -7.11
CA SER A 314 12.55 -7.12 -7.72
C SER A 314 11.62 -8.00 -6.89
N ASP A 315 11.14 -9.09 -7.50
CA ASP A 315 10.30 -10.09 -6.81
C ASP A 315 11.00 -10.71 -5.59
N SER A 316 12.34 -10.79 -5.61
CA SER A 316 13.14 -11.29 -4.47
C SER A 316 13.19 -10.34 -3.27
N SER A 317 12.90 -9.05 -3.50
CA SER A 317 12.84 -8.00 -2.47
C SER A 317 11.41 -7.62 -2.11
N TYR A 318 10.43 -8.35 -2.64
CA TYR A 318 9.02 -8.12 -2.35
C TYR A 318 8.68 -8.57 -0.94
N THR A 319 8.06 -7.68 -0.17
CA THR A 319 7.43 -8.02 1.10
C THR A 319 5.98 -7.58 1.04
N PRO A 320 5.00 -8.50 1.18
CA PRO A 320 3.60 -8.10 1.21
C PRO A 320 3.31 -7.19 2.41
N CYS A 321 2.40 -6.24 2.20
CA CYS A 321 1.92 -5.33 3.22
C CYS A 321 0.41 -5.50 3.41
N VAL A 322 -0.05 -5.67 4.65
CA VAL A 322 -1.45 -5.79 5.01
C VAL A 322 -1.87 -4.65 5.93
N GLY A 323 -3.06 -4.09 5.72
CA GLY A 323 -3.72 -3.22 6.68
C GLY A 323 -4.67 -4.03 7.55
N LEU A 324 -4.70 -3.78 8.85
CA LEU A 324 -5.59 -4.45 9.81
C LEU A 324 -6.36 -3.41 10.62
N ILE A 325 -7.69 -3.49 10.61
CA ILE A 325 -8.54 -2.60 11.41
C ILE A 325 -9.17 -3.38 12.55
N CYS A 326 -9.07 -2.86 13.76
CA CYS A 326 -9.71 -3.41 14.95
C CYS A 326 -10.80 -2.46 15.46
N SER A 327 -12.03 -2.95 15.57
CA SER A 327 -13.16 -2.18 16.09
C SER A 327 -13.71 -2.82 17.37
N PRO A 328 -13.30 -2.35 18.56
CA PRO A 328 -13.67 -2.97 19.84
C PRO A 328 -15.12 -2.68 20.29
N TYR A 329 -15.71 -1.56 19.88
CA TYR A 329 -17.03 -1.08 20.36
C TYR A 329 -18.00 -0.74 19.22
N VAL A 330 -17.96 -1.49 18.12
CA VAL A 330 -19.00 -1.39 17.08
C VAL A 330 -20.35 -1.64 17.73
N LYS A 331 -21.33 -0.78 17.43
CA LYS A 331 -22.72 -0.96 17.84
C LYS A 331 -23.39 -2.05 17.01
N ASP A 332 -22.99 -3.30 17.26
CA ASP A 332 -23.65 -4.50 16.76
C ASP A 332 -24.12 -5.29 17.99
N GLU A 333 -25.43 -5.52 18.11
CA GLU A 333 -26.08 -6.09 19.30
C GLU A 333 -25.68 -7.54 19.59
N SER A 334 -24.97 -8.19 18.67
CA SER A 334 -24.77 -9.65 18.70
C SER A 334 -23.44 -10.12 19.32
N CYS A 335 -22.45 -9.25 19.56
CA CYS A 335 -21.09 -9.71 19.83
C CYS A 335 -20.28 -8.82 20.76
N VAL A 336 -19.67 -9.46 21.77
CA VAL A 336 -18.73 -8.86 22.71
C VAL A 336 -17.26 -8.92 22.23
N ASP A 337 -16.97 -9.58 21.12
CA ASP A 337 -15.62 -9.60 20.55
C ASP A 337 -15.35 -8.34 19.73
N ALA A 338 -14.12 -7.83 19.79
CA ALA A 338 -13.65 -6.86 18.82
C ALA A 338 -13.73 -7.43 17.40
N LYS A 339 -14.19 -6.60 16.46
CA LYS A 339 -14.28 -6.97 15.05
C LYS A 339 -12.97 -6.62 14.36
N TYR A 340 -12.51 -7.52 13.49
CA TYR A 340 -11.27 -7.35 12.73
C TYR A 340 -11.56 -7.35 11.24
N LEU A 341 -10.84 -6.52 10.50
CA LEU A 341 -10.76 -6.60 9.05
C LEU A 341 -9.29 -6.49 8.61
N ALA A 342 -8.76 -7.58 8.05
CA ALA A 342 -7.56 -7.51 7.25
C ALA A 342 -7.94 -7.12 5.82
N TYR A 343 -7.23 -6.15 5.24
CA TYR A 343 -7.51 -5.70 3.89
C TYR A 343 -6.22 -5.42 3.08
N TRP A 344 -6.37 -5.53 1.77
CA TRP A 344 -5.36 -5.22 0.77
C TRP A 344 -5.98 -4.35 -0.31
N VAL A 345 -5.27 -3.35 -0.83
CA VAL A 345 -5.85 -2.41 -1.80
C VAL A 345 -5.46 -2.81 -3.21
N MET A 346 -6.45 -3.19 -4.02
CA MET A 346 -6.25 -3.38 -5.45
C MET A 346 -6.03 -2.02 -6.11
N PRO A 347 -4.88 -1.81 -6.79
CA PRO A 347 -4.62 -0.54 -7.47
C PRO A 347 -5.66 -0.31 -8.57
N PRO A 348 -5.99 0.95 -8.87
CA PRO A 348 -6.84 1.29 -10.00
C PRO A 348 -6.31 0.65 -11.29
N PRO A 349 -7.19 0.19 -12.19
CA PRO A 349 -6.76 -0.35 -13.47
C PRO A 349 -5.94 0.68 -14.27
N GLU A 350 -4.95 0.22 -15.05
CA GLU A 350 -4.08 1.11 -15.83
C GLU A 350 -4.84 2.03 -16.80
N HIS A 351 -6.01 1.58 -17.28
CA HIS A 351 -6.86 2.36 -18.18
C HIS A 351 -7.73 3.40 -17.45
N ARG A 352 -7.77 3.38 -16.11
CA ARG A 352 -8.50 4.34 -15.25
C ARG A 352 -7.67 4.71 -14.00
N PRO A 353 -6.52 5.36 -14.18
CA PRO A 353 -5.60 5.68 -13.08
C PRO A 353 -6.17 6.69 -12.06
N ASN A 354 -7.23 7.40 -12.44
CA ASN A 354 -7.87 8.41 -11.59
C ASN A 354 -8.96 7.82 -10.67
N GLU A 355 -9.21 6.52 -10.70
CA GLU A 355 -10.13 5.88 -9.74
C GLU A 355 -9.48 5.72 -8.36
N TYR A 356 -10.30 5.48 -7.33
CA TYR A 356 -9.81 5.09 -6.02
C TYR A 356 -9.33 3.64 -6.02
N GLY A 357 -8.30 3.35 -5.23
CA GLY A 357 -7.92 1.95 -4.98
C GLY A 357 -9.08 1.21 -4.33
N ARG A 358 -9.28 -0.06 -4.71
CA ARG A 358 -10.37 -0.87 -4.18
C ARG A 358 -9.89 -1.65 -2.96
N PRO A 359 -10.44 -1.43 -1.76
CA PRO A 359 -10.11 -2.26 -0.61
C PRO A 359 -10.72 -3.65 -0.79
N MET A 360 -9.86 -4.65 -0.67
CA MET A 360 -10.18 -6.05 -0.80
C MET A 360 -10.04 -6.72 0.57
N GLN A 361 -11.09 -7.40 1.02
CA GLN A 361 -11.05 -8.15 2.26
C GLN A 361 -10.13 -9.37 2.11
N MET A 362 -9.16 -9.48 3.01
CA MET A 362 -8.24 -10.61 3.10
C MET A 362 -8.78 -11.63 4.10
N MET A 363 -8.85 -12.90 3.69
CA MET A 363 -9.11 -13.99 4.62
C MET A 363 -7.79 -14.40 5.27
N TYR A 364 -7.83 -14.67 6.57
CA TYR A 364 -6.64 -15.08 7.33
C TYR A 364 -6.94 -16.27 8.23
N ASN A 365 -5.89 -17.05 8.47
CA ASN A 365 -5.86 -18.11 9.46
C ASN A 365 -5.35 -17.57 10.78
N VAL A 366 -5.90 -18.03 11.90
CA VAL A 366 -5.38 -17.72 13.23
C VAL A 366 -4.44 -18.83 13.65
N ALA A 367 -3.16 -18.50 13.83
CA ALA A 367 -2.17 -19.41 14.41
C ALA A 367 -2.21 -19.29 15.92
N GLN A 368 -2.67 -20.35 16.58
CA GLN A 368 -2.77 -20.38 18.04
C GLN A 368 -1.41 -20.60 18.69
N ASP A 369 -1.00 -19.65 19.51
CA ASP A 369 0.24 -19.70 20.26
C ASP A 369 0.17 -20.71 21.41
N SER A 370 1.34 -21.21 21.80
CA SER A 370 1.44 -22.18 22.90
C SER A 370 1.40 -21.53 24.28
N PHE A 371 1.88 -20.28 24.39
CA PHE A 371 1.99 -19.51 25.63
C PHE A 371 2.10 -18.01 25.32
N LEU A 372 1.89 -17.17 26.34
CA LEU A 372 2.14 -15.73 26.28
C LEU A 372 3.64 -15.46 26.37
N THR A 373 4.19 -14.66 25.45
CA THR A 373 5.61 -14.28 25.50
C THR A 373 5.87 -13.21 26.57
N GLN A 374 7.07 -13.18 27.14
CA GLN A 374 7.47 -12.12 28.08
C GLN A 374 7.41 -10.74 27.43
N ASP A 375 7.80 -10.65 26.16
CA ASP A 375 7.71 -9.43 25.35
C ASP A 375 6.26 -8.90 25.29
N LEU A 376 5.28 -9.78 25.04
CA LEU A 376 3.87 -9.39 25.00
C LEU A 376 3.41 -8.82 26.36
N LEU A 377 3.75 -9.49 27.46
CA LEU A 377 3.38 -9.01 28.80
C LEU A 377 4.05 -7.66 29.14
N MET A 378 5.29 -7.44 28.67
CA MET A 378 5.98 -6.16 28.80
C MET A 378 5.28 -5.07 27.99
N GLU A 379 4.93 -5.33 26.72
CA GLU A 379 4.21 -4.36 25.90
C GLU A 379 2.85 -3.99 26.51
N MET A 380 2.12 -4.94 27.09
CA MET A 380 0.89 -4.65 27.82
C MET A 380 1.11 -3.69 29.00
N ARG A 381 2.20 -3.85 29.75
CA ARG A 381 2.58 -2.92 30.83
C ARG A 381 2.87 -1.53 30.30
N LEU A 382 3.73 -1.43 29.28
CA LEU A 382 4.11 -0.14 28.68
C LEU A 382 2.91 0.61 28.10
N LEU A 383 1.99 -0.12 27.44
CA LEU A 383 0.74 0.45 26.95
C LEU A 383 -0.14 0.98 28.07
N SER A 384 -0.35 0.17 29.11
CA SER A 384 -1.14 0.57 30.27
C SER A 384 -0.56 1.82 30.95
N GLU A 385 0.76 1.88 31.13
CA GLU A 385 1.45 3.03 31.71
C GLU A 385 1.32 4.28 30.83
N TYR A 386 1.46 4.14 29.51
CA TYR A 386 1.33 5.25 28.57
C TYR A 386 -0.09 5.87 28.58
N TYR A 387 -1.13 5.04 28.60
CA TYR A 387 -2.52 5.53 28.62
C TYR A 387 -3.01 5.92 30.01
N ARG A 388 -2.30 5.55 31.08
CA ARG A 388 -2.70 5.86 32.46
C ARG A 388 -2.82 7.37 32.68
N GLY A 389 -4.00 7.81 33.12
CA GLY A 389 -4.28 9.23 33.38
C GLY A 389 -4.44 10.08 32.11
N SER A 390 -4.45 9.49 30.92
CA SER A 390 -4.80 10.20 29.69
C SER A 390 -6.27 10.63 29.71
N PRO A 391 -6.61 11.82 29.15
CA PRO A 391 -7.99 12.34 29.17
C PRO A 391 -8.97 11.47 28.36
N ASP A 392 -8.45 10.73 27.39
CA ASP A 392 -9.14 9.79 26.51
C ASP A 392 -8.93 8.33 26.92
N ALA A 393 -8.36 8.07 28.09
CA ALA A 393 -8.26 6.72 28.64
C ALA A 393 -9.66 6.17 28.96
N LEU A 394 -9.89 4.91 28.60
CA LEU A 394 -11.18 4.28 28.87
C LEU A 394 -11.33 3.97 30.36
N ASN A 395 -12.50 4.28 30.92
CA ASN A 395 -12.83 3.88 32.28
C ASN A 395 -13.44 2.48 32.30
N PHE A 396 -12.65 1.48 32.70
CA PHE A 396 -13.04 0.08 32.75
C PHE A 396 -14.11 -0.26 33.80
N CYS A 397 -14.36 0.63 34.77
CA CYS A 397 -15.42 0.49 35.77
C CYS A 397 -16.79 0.94 35.27
N LYS A 398 -16.87 1.66 34.14
CA LYS A 398 -18.15 2.11 33.59
C LYS A 398 -18.87 0.95 32.90
N ASP A 399 -20.20 1.08 32.87
CA ASP A 399 -21.06 0.18 32.13
C ASP A 399 -20.90 0.39 30.61
N PHE A 400 -20.87 -0.72 29.90
CA PHE A 400 -20.85 -0.85 28.46
C PHE A 400 -22.24 -1.25 27.96
N GLU A 401 -22.97 -0.26 27.47
CA GLU A 401 -24.27 -0.45 26.82
C GLU A 401 -24.09 -0.96 25.37
N PRO A 402 -24.99 -1.83 24.86
CA PRO A 402 -26.29 -2.25 25.43
C PRO A 402 -26.24 -3.53 26.29
N HIS A 403 -25.05 -4.06 26.57
CA HIS A 403 -24.91 -5.40 27.15
C HIS A 403 -25.02 -5.43 28.69
N ASN A 404 -25.14 -4.25 29.33
CA ASN A 404 -25.18 -4.09 30.79
C ASN A 404 -24.04 -4.84 31.50
N ILE A 405 -22.85 -4.83 30.90
CA ILE A 405 -21.60 -5.36 31.45
C ILE A 405 -20.61 -4.21 31.61
N SER A 406 -19.60 -4.35 32.45
CA SER A 406 -18.54 -3.33 32.52
C SER A 406 -17.63 -3.36 31.28
N TYR A 407 -16.96 -2.25 30.99
CA TYR A 407 -15.89 -2.21 29.98
C TYR A 407 -14.76 -3.20 30.29
N TRP A 408 -14.50 -3.49 31.59
CA TRP A 408 -13.63 -4.58 32.02
C TRP A 408 -14.11 -5.95 31.53
N GLU A 409 -15.37 -6.28 31.77
CA GLU A 409 -15.95 -7.56 31.33
C GLU A 409 -15.97 -7.67 29.80
N LYS A 410 -16.24 -6.57 29.11
CA LYS A 410 -16.15 -6.50 27.65
C LYS A 410 -14.74 -6.81 27.16
N LEU A 411 -13.71 -6.19 27.75
CA LEU A 411 -12.30 -6.47 27.43
C LEU A 411 -11.97 -7.94 27.71
N LYS A 412 -12.29 -8.44 28.91
CA LYS A 412 -12.03 -9.83 29.31
C LYS A 412 -12.64 -10.82 28.32
N ARG A 413 -13.90 -10.62 27.93
CA ARG A 413 -14.59 -11.45 26.92
C ARG A 413 -13.89 -11.38 25.56
N SER A 414 -13.55 -10.18 25.08
CA SER A 414 -12.86 -9.99 23.80
C SER A 414 -11.49 -10.67 23.77
N LEU A 415 -10.72 -10.59 24.85
CA LEU A 415 -9.37 -11.19 24.92
C LEU A 415 -9.42 -12.72 25.09
N THR A 416 -10.48 -13.28 25.69
CA THR A 416 -10.57 -14.72 25.99
C THR A 416 -10.43 -15.58 24.73
N SER A 417 -11.03 -15.14 23.61
CA SER A 417 -10.94 -15.85 22.33
C SER A 417 -9.53 -15.86 21.71
N LYS A 418 -8.60 -15.06 22.26
CA LYS A 418 -7.23 -14.85 21.76
C LYS A 418 -6.18 -15.39 22.73
N LEU A 419 -6.60 -16.06 23.80
CA LEU A 419 -5.66 -16.68 24.73
C LEU A 419 -4.90 -17.84 24.04
N PRO A 420 -3.61 -18.03 24.35
CA PRO A 420 -2.85 -19.18 23.89
C PRO A 420 -3.37 -20.50 24.47
N ARG A 421 -2.90 -21.62 23.93
CA ARG A 421 -3.38 -22.97 24.25
C ARG A 421 -3.34 -23.31 25.74
N ASP A 422 -2.27 -22.92 26.43
CA ASP A 422 -2.06 -23.16 27.87
C ASP A 422 -3.05 -22.39 28.76
N LEU A 423 -3.71 -21.36 28.23
CA LEU A 423 -4.67 -20.50 28.95
C LEU A 423 -6.13 -20.68 28.51
N GLN A 424 -6.44 -21.66 27.66
CA GLN A 424 -7.81 -21.93 27.18
C GLN A 424 -8.57 -23.03 27.95
N VAL A 425 -7.91 -23.75 28.87
CA VAL A 425 -8.53 -24.88 29.58
C VAL A 425 -9.18 -24.40 30.89
N THR A 426 -10.48 -24.61 31.04
CA THR A 426 -11.31 -24.05 32.13
C THR A 426 -11.65 -25.03 33.27
N SER A 427 -11.04 -26.21 33.39
CA SER A 427 -11.40 -27.12 34.50
C SER A 427 -10.29 -28.12 34.81
N GLY A 428 -9.75 -28.10 36.04
CA GLY A 428 -9.05 -29.26 36.60
C GLY A 428 -7.97 -28.99 37.63
N ASP A 429 -6.87 -28.34 37.24
CA ASP A 429 -5.64 -28.21 38.03
C ASP A 429 -4.85 -26.95 37.64
N THR A 430 -3.69 -26.70 38.27
CA THR A 430 -2.65 -25.64 38.09
C THR A 430 -2.77 -24.64 36.92
N GLN A 431 -3.21 -25.04 35.73
CA GLN A 431 -3.54 -24.16 34.60
C GLN A 431 -4.72 -23.20 34.86
N GLY A 432 -5.72 -23.58 35.67
CA GLY A 432 -6.79 -22.66 36.09
C GLY A 432 -6.24 -21.47 36.89
N GLN A 433 -5.23 -21.72 37.73
CA GLN A 433 -4.53 -20.65 38.47
C GLN A 433 -3.75 -19.74 37.52
N ALA A 434 -3.17 -20.27 36.43
CA ALA A 434 -2.46 -19.45 35.45
C ALA A 434 -3.39 -18.48 34.72
N VAL A 435 -4.59 -18.93 34.34
CA VAL A 435 -5.63 -18.07 33.73
C VAL A 435 -6.07 -16.98 34.71
N ASP A 436 -6.32 -17.33 35.97
CA ASP A 436 -6.69 -16.34 36.99
C ASP A 436 -5.57 -15.34 37.26
N HIS A 437 -4.32 -15.80 37.36
CA HIS A 437 -3.14 -14.93 37.51
C HIS A 437 -3.00 -13.98 36.32
N PHE A 438 -3.25 -14.45 35.10
CA PHE A 438 -3.25 -13.58 33.92
C PHE A 438 -4.34 -12.50 34.03
N TRP A 439 -5.57 -12.85 34.42
CA TRP A 439 -6.63 -11.85 34.56
C TRP A 439 -6.37 -10.86 35.69
N GLU A 440 -5.81 -11.30 36.82
CA GLU A 440 -5.38 -10.41 37.90
C GLU A 440 -4.24 -9.48 37.44
N PHE A 441 -3.30 -9.99 36.64
CA PHE A 441 -2.28 -9.17 36.00
C PHE A 441 -2.92 -8.08 35.12
N VAL A 442 -3.79 -8.44 34.17
CA VAL A 442 -4.45 -7.46 33.28
C VAL A 442 -5.28 -6.47 34.08
N LYS A 443 -6.02 -6.93 35.09
CA LYS A 443 -6.82 -6.07 35.97
C LYS A 443 -5.94 -5.05 36.70
N GLY A 444 -4.79 -5.49 37.23
CA GLY A 444 -3.80 -4.62 37.88
C GLY A 444 -3.14 -3.60 36.95
N LEU A 445 -3.16 -3.83 35.63
CA LEU A 445 -2.70 -2.84 34.66
C LEU A 445 -3.71 -1.69 34.50
N ILE A 446 -4.98 -2.02 34.32
CA ILE A 446 -5.96 -1.06 33.77
C ILE A 446 -6.93 -0.47 34.81
N MET A 447 -7.11 -1.14 35.95
CA MET A 447 -8.01 -0.64 36.98
C MET A 447 -7.33 0.49 37.77
N PRO A 448 -8.06 1.55 38.13
CA PRO A 448 -7.53 2.57 39.03
C PRO A 448 -7.16 1.91 40.37
N VAL A 449 -5.96 2.21 40.86
CA VAL A 449 -5.46 1.77 42.18
C VAL A 449 -6.18 2.54 43.28
#